data_AF-A0A2N0NKF3-F1
#
_entry.id   AF-A0A2N0NKF3-F1
#
_cell.length_a   1.000
_cell.length_b   1.000
_cell.length_c   1.000
_cell.angle_alpha   90.00
_cell.angle_beta   90.00
_cell.angle_gamma   90.00
#
_symmetry.space_group_name_H-M   'P 1'
#
loop_
_entity.id
_entity.type
_entity.pdbx_description
1 polymer ?
#
loop_
_entity_poly.entity_id
_entity_poly.type
_entity_poly.pdbx_seq_one_letter_code
_entity_poly.pdbx_strand_id
1 'polypeptide(L)'
;FAHQANLIVGEIFKESPNLINASEKAIQIITYLNRSVYFMARLRDEQKIKYNKYLALLLPCATRWNSHYHCYFSLIRTKAALK
;
A
#
# COMPACT_ATOMS: atom_id res chain seq x y z
N PHE A 1 19.02 -1.36 -14.27
CA PHE A 1 17.99 -0.32 -14.48
C PHE A 1 17.01 -0.24 -13.31
N ALA A 2 16.25 -1.30 -12.98
CA ALA A 2 15.28 -1.31 -11.88
C ALA A 2 15.85 -0.84 -10.52
N HIS A 3 17.04 -1.31 -10.13
CA HIS A 3 17.65 -0.90 -8.85
C HIS A 3 17.90 0.61 -8.76
N GLN A 4 18.46 1.22 -9.82
CA GLN A 4 18.73 2.66 -9.89
C GLN A 4 17.43 3.49 -9.84
N ALA A 5 16.38 3.05 -10.52
CA ALA A 5 15.07 3.69 -10.45
C ALA A 5 14.49 3.66 -9.02
N ASN A 6 14.64 2.54 -8.31
CA ASN A 6 14.18 2.43 -6.91
C ASN A 6 14.94 3.40 -5.99
N LEU A 7 16.25 3.56 -6.20
CA LEU A 7 17.06 4.52 -5.43
C LEU A 7 16.60 5.96 -5.68
N ILE A 8 16.39 6.35 -6.93
CA ILE A 8 15.93 7.71 -7.29
C ILE A 8 14.56 8.00 -6.66
N VAL A 9 13.63 7.05 -6.69
CA VAL A 9 12.33 7.20 -6.01
C VAL A 9 12.51 7.38 -4.50
N GLY A 10 13.44 6.63 -3.90
CA GLY A 10 13.81 6.80 -2.49
C GLY A 10 14.34 8.20 -2.19
N GLU A 11 15.23 8.73 -3.02
CA GLU A 11 15.76 10.09 -2.86
C GLU A 11 14.67 11.16 -2.99
N ILE A 12 13.76 11.05 -3.96
CA ILE A 12 12.63 11.99 -4.11
C ILE A 12 11.76 12.02 -2.86
N PHE A 13 11.52 10.86 -2.23
CA PHE A 13 10.74 10.81 -0.99
C PHE A 13 11.48 11.50 0.15
N LYS A 14 12.81 11.35 0.25
CA LYS A 14 13.64 12.01 1.28
C LYS A 14 13.55 13.53 1.25
N GLU A 15 13.38 14.12 0.07
CA GLU A 15 13.21 15.57 -0.10
C GLU A 15 11.88 16.09 0.47
N SER A 16 10.94 15.22 0.85
CA SER A 16 9.66 15.62 1.41
C SER A 16 9.28 14.82 2.67
N PRO A 17 9.38 15.43 3.87
CA PRO A 17 8.94 14.82 5.13
C PRO A 17 7.48 14.37 5.10
N ASN A 18 6.63 15.09 4.36
CA ASN A 18 5.22 14.73 4.18
C ASN A 18 5.06 13.42 3.39
N LEU A 19 5.86 13.22 2.34
CA LEU A 19 5.82 11.99 1.54
C LEU A 19 6.37 10.78 2.32
N ILE A 20 7.44 10.97 3.10
CA ILE A 20 7.96 9.91 3.99
C ILE A 20 6.88 9.50 5.00
N ASN A 21 6.29 10.47 5.71
CA ASN A 21 5.27 10.18 6.72
C ASN A 21 4.04 9.49 6.12
N ALA A 22 3.58 9.94 4.94
CA ALA A 22 2.48 9.31 4.23
C ALA A 22 2.82 7.87 3.79
N SER A 23 4.03 7.66 3.27
CA SER A 23 4.55 6.34 2.89
C SER A 23 4.57 5.37 4.06
N GLU A 24 5.17 5.78 5.18
CA GLU A 24 5.30 4.95 6.38
C GLU A 24 3.93 4.57 6.93
N LYS A 25 3.01 5.54 7.03
CA LYS A 25 1.62 5.28 7.45
C LYS A 25 0.89 4.31 6.52
N ALA A 26 1.06 4.46 5.21
CA ALA A 26 0.45 3.54 4.24
C ALA A 26 0.97 2.11 4.43
N ILE A 27 2.28 1.94 4.60
CA ILE A 27 2.92 0.64 4.85
C ILE A 27 2.43 0.06 6.19
N GLN A 28 2.32 0.87 7.24
CA GLN A 28 1.82 0.44 8.54
C GLN A 28 0.37 -0.06 8.47
N ILE A 29 -0.52 0.67 7.78
CA ILE A 29 -1.92 0.26 7.60
C ILE A 29 -2.00 -1.08 6.88
N ILE A 30 -1.30 -1.23 5.75
CA ILE A 30 -1.29 -2.48 4.98
C ILE A 30 -0.72 -3.63 5.82
N THR A 31 0.35 -3.38 6.56
CA THR A 31 0.98 -4.38 7.45
C THR A 31 0.01 -4.82 8.56
N TYR A 32 -0.67 -3.88 9.21
CA TYR A 32 -1.64 -4.15 10.26
C TYR A 32 -2.78 -5.02 9.75
N LEU A 33 -3.35 -4.63 8.60
CA LEU A 33 -4.43 -5.38 7.97
C LEU A 33 -3.95 -6.79 7.62
N ASN A 34 -2.86 -6.94 6.86
CA ASN A 34 -2.35 -8.25 6.43
C ASN A 34 -1.99 -9.19 7.60
N ARG A 35 -1.70 -8.65 8.80
CA ARG A 35 -1.41 -9.45 10.01
C ARG A 35 -2.66 -9.91 10.75
N SER A 36 -3.81 -9.28 10.56
CA SER A 36 -5.04 -9.63 11.27
C SER A 36 -6.05 -10.30 10.35
N VAL A 37 -6.31 -11.58 10.60
CA VAL A 37 -7.35 -12.35 9.89
C VAL A 37 -8.72 -11.69 10.05
N TYR A 38 -9.03 -11.19 11.24
CA TYR A 38 -10.31 -10.54 11.53
C TYR A 38 -10.50 -9.24 10.73
N PHE A 39 -9.54 -8.31 10.79
CA PHE A 39 -9.65 -7.05 10.05
C PHE A 39 -9.58 -7.27 8.54
N MET A 40 -8.86 -8.29 8.07
CA MET A 40 -8.84 -8.65 6.66
C MET A 40 -10.15 -9.23 6.16
N ALA A 41 -10.80 -10.07 6.96
CA ALA A 41 -12.13 -10.57 6.62
C ALA A 41 -13.12 -9.40 6.49
N ARG A 42 -13.14 -8.49 7.47
CA ARG A 42 -14.01 -7.30 7.42
C ARG A 42 -13.73 -6.41 6.20
N LEU A 43 -12.45 -6.21 5.85
CA LEU A 43 -12.12 -5.45 4.65
C LEU A 43 -12.64 -6.15 3.39
N ARG A 44 -12.52 -7.48 3.30
CA ARG A 44 -13.02 -8.24 2.16
C ARG A 44 -14.53 -8.15 2.04
N ASP A 45 -15.26 -8.16 3.16
CA ASP A 45 -16.72 -7.97 3.16
C ASP A 45 -17.08 -6.58 2.61
N GLU A 46 -16.43 -5.53 3.10
CA GLU A 46 -16.64 -4.16 2.60
C GLU A 46 -16.24 -4.01 1.13
N GLN A 47 -15.15 -4.63 0.70
CA GLN A 47 -14.75 -4.68 -0.71
C GLN A 47 -15.79 -5.41 -1.57
N LYS A 48 -16.38 -6.50 -1.07
CA LYS A 48 -17.45 -7.21 -1.78
C LYS A 48 -18.69 -6.34 -1.93
N ILE A 49 -19.07 -5.60 -0.89
CA ILE A 49 -20.20 -4.67 -0.92
C ILE A 49 -19.94 -3.51 -1.90
N LYS A 50 -18.75 -2.90 -1.86
CA LYS A 50 -18.44 -1.68 -2.64
C LYS A 50 -18.03 -1.95 -4.08
N TYR A 51 -17.31 -3.05 -4.32
CA TYR A 51 -16.65 -3.30 -5.60
C TYR A 51 -17.07 -4.61 -6.26
N ASN A 52 -17.84 -5.45 -5.57
CA ASN A 52 -18.19 -6.82 -5.98
C ASN A 52 -16.98 -7.74 -6.24
N LYS A 53 -15.78 -7.37 -5.76
CA LYS A 53 -14.53 -8.12 -5.93
C LYS A 53 -13.57 -7.85 -4.78
N TYR A 54 -12.60 -8.74 -4.61
CA TYR A 54 -11.53 -8.59 -3.62
C TYR A 54 -10.32 -7.92 -4.25
N LEU A 55 -9.79 -6.89 -3.58
CA LEU A 55 -8.56 -6.20 -3.97
C LEU A 55 -7.46 -6.55 -2.98
N ALA A 56 -6.34 -7.08 -3.48
CA ALA A 56 -5.20 -7.40 -2.64
C ALA A 56 -4.48 -6.12 -2.19
N LEU A 57 -4.10 -6.06 -0.92
CA LEU A 57 -3.19 -5.04 -0.39
C LEU A 57 -1.75 -5.56 -0.50
N LEU A 58 -0.89 -4.77 -1.16
CA LEU A 58 0.48 -5.17 -1.48
C LEU A 58 1.46 -4.44 -0.55
N LEU A 59 2.46 -5.17 -0.04
CA LEU A 59 3.59 -4.56 0.66
C LEU A 59 4.70 -4.22 -0.33
N PRO A 60 5.46 -3.14 -0.10
CA PRO A 60 6.61 -2.82 -0.92
C PRO A 60 7.70 -3.88 -0.72
N CYS A 61 8.50 -4.10 -1.75
CA CYS A 61 9.57 -5.08 -1.80
C CYS A 61 10.80 -4.43 -2.41
N ALA A 62 11.90 -4.39 -1.65
CA ALA A 62 13.11 -3.66 -2.03
C ALA A 62 13.73 -4.10 -3.37
N THR A 63 13.47 -5.33 -3.82
CA THR A 63 14.01 -5.86 -5.08
C THR A 63 13.22 -5.43 -6.32
N ARG A 64 12.03 -4.84 -6.15
CA ARG A 64 11.14 -4.41 -7.24
C ARG A 64 10.86 -2.91 -7.15
N TRP A 65 11.37 -2.15 -8.10
CA TRP A 65 11.26 -0.68 -8.11
C TRP A 65 9.81 -0.15 -8.10
N ASN A 66 8.89 -0.88 -8.72
CA ASN A 66 7.46 -0.54 -8.75
C ASN A 66 6.69 -0.92 -7.48
N SER A 67 7.34 -1.56 -6.51
CA SER A 67 6.63 -2.13 -5.37
C SER A 67 6.00 -1.06 -4.48
N HIS A 68 6.68 0.07 -4.27
CA HIS A 68 6.14 1.23 -3.56
C HIS A 68 4.90 1.78 -4.26
N TYR A 69 4.97 1.98 -5.58
CA TYR A 69 3.82 2.39 -6.39
C TYR A 69 2.64 1.43 -6.23
N HIS A 70 2.86 0.12 -6.42
CA HIS A 70 1.80 -0.88 -6.29
C HIS A 70 1.22 -0.97 -4.87
N CYS A 71 2.06 -0.81 -3.84
CA CYS A 71 1.65 -0.72 -2.45
C CYS A 71 0.65 0.43 -2.25
N TYR A 72 1.04 1.67 -2.56
CA TYR A 72 0.18 2.83 -2.37
C TYR A 72 -1.07 2.78 -3.25
N PHE A 73 -0.89 2.36 -4.50
CA PHE A 73 -2.01 2.23 -5.44
C PHE A 73 -3.04 1.19 -4.97
N SER A 74 -2.60 0.07 -4.39
CA SER A 74 -3.51 -0.93 -3.83
C SER A 74 -4.37 -0.37 -2.68
N LEU A 75 -3.77 0.47 -1.83
CA LEU A 75 -4.46 1.15 -0.73
C LEU A 75 -5.46 2.18 -1.24
N ILE A 76 -5.06 3.02 -2.21
CA ILE A 76 -5.93 4.02 -2.83
C ILE A 76 -7.14 3.36 -3.50
N ARG A 77 -6.93 2.25 -4.21
CA ARG A 77 -8.03 1.50 -4.86
C ARG A 77 -9.01 0.90 -3.86
N THR A 78 -8.55 0.59 -2.65
CA THR A 78 -9.36 0.01 -1.57
C THR A 78 -9.96 1.07 -0.65
N LYS A 79 -9.65 2.36 -0.87
CA LYS A 79 -10.01 3.48 0.01
C LYS A 79 -11.49 3.52 0.39
N ALA A 80 -12.41 3.27 -0.54
CA ALA A 80 -13.85 3.35 -0.23
C ALA A 80 -14.39 2.18 0.60
N ALA A 81 -13.60 1.12 0.77
CA ALA A 81 -13.88 -0.01 1.66
C ALA A 81 -13.14 0.09 3.00
N LEU A 82 -12.21 1.05 3.16
CA LEU A 82 -11.59 1.38 4.44
C LEU A 82 -12.54 2.36 5.17
N LYS A 83 -13.36 1.82 6.07
CA LYS A 83 -14.24 2.58 6.96
C LYS A 83 -13.59 2.80 8.32
#